data_AF-A0A7W3NIQ5-F1
#
_entry.id   AF-A0A7W3NIQ5-F1
#
_cell.length_a   1.000
_cell.length_b   1.000
_cell.length_c   1.000
_cell.angle_alpha   90.00
_cell.angle_beta   90.00
_cell.angle_gamma   90.00
#
_symmetry.space_group_name_H-M   'P 1'
#
loop_
_entity.id
_entity.type
_entity.pdbx_description
1 polymer ?
#
loop_
_entity_poly.entity_id
_entity_poly.type
_entity_poly.pdbx_seq_one_letter_code
_entity_poly.pdbx_strand_id
1 'polypeptide(L)'
;MNETGAHQPPEPREPRVTPETLRSMTFPRAPLTRRGYHEEAVHDALRHCSQALTALMEENDRLRGDMQRHRDWIRANNIGDGSGPTGVPTVDAVLQQARAQQSAEQTVSAARDQARNMVRAARAQAEAILQQRWEEQAGQGADGDQEETERLITYLRQIAESLIVTADQYDTKRPATSAPSAPHGV
;
A
#
# COMPACT_ATOMS: atom_id res chain seq x y z
N MET A 1 18.06 39.98 -19.67
CA MET A 1 19.22 39.08 -19.86
C MET A 1 18.93 37.75 -19.18
N ASN A 2 18.98 36.68 -19.98
CA ASN A 2 19.08 35.24 -19.65
C ASN A 2 17.87 34.65 -18.89
N GLU A 3 17.22 33.56 -19.29
CA GLU A 3 17.73 32.32 -19.87
C GLU A 3 16.77 31.76 -20.94
N THR A 4 17.32 31.54 -22.13
CA THR A 4 16.69 30.82 -23.23
C THR A 4 16.56 29.35 -22.83
N GLY A 5 15.35 28.89 -22.53
CA GLY A 5 15.03 27.47 -22.46
C GLY A 5 15.19 26.85 -23.85
N ALA A 6 16.42 26.47 -24.17
CA ALA A 6 16.74 25.77 -25.40
C ALA A 6 15.89 24.50 -25.46
N HIS A 7 15.04 24.42 -26.48
CA HIS A 7 14.39 23.18 -26.88
C HIS A 7 15.53 22.22 -27.25
N GLN A 8 15.87 21.30 -26.33
CA GLN A 8 16.84 20.24 -26.59
C GLN A 8 16.42 19.56 -27.91
N PRO A 9 17.21 19.66 -28.99
CA PRO A 9 16.90 18.95 -30.21
C PRO A 9 16.83 17.45 -29.88
N PRO A 10 15.96 16.68 -30.54
CA PRO A 10 15.86 15.25 -30.27
C PRO A 10 17.24 14.63 -30.51
N GLU A 11 17.91 14.24 -29.43
CA GLU A 11 19.12 13.41 -29.48
C GLU A 11 18.85 12.28 -30.47
N PRO A 12 19.81 11.94 -31.35
CA PRO A 12 19.65 10.83 -32.28
C PRO A 12 19.44 9.57 -31.44
N ARG A 13 18.18 9.18 -31.29
CA ARG A 13 17.77 8.00 -30.54
C ARG A 13 18.55 6.86 -31.18
N GLU A 14 19.45 6.26 -30.41
CA GLU A 14 20.15 5.05 -30.82
C GLU A 14 19.13 4.10 -31.47
N PRO A 15 19.47 3.47 -32.60
CA PRO A 15 18.53 2.63 -33.33
C PRO A 15 17.92 1.63 -32.35
N ARG A 16 16.61 1.76 -32.14
CA ARG A 16 15.89 0.95 -31.15
C ARG A 16 16.02 -0.50 -31.59
N VAL A 17 16.58 -1.33 -30.73
CA VAL A 17 16.62 -2.77 -30.92
C VAL A 17 15.18 -3.28 -30.96
N THR A 18 14.79 -3.91 -32.07
CA THR A 18 13.49 -4.58 -32.21
C THR A 18 13.66 -6.10 -32.07
N PRO A 19 12.59 -6.84 -31.72
CA PRO A 19 12.63 -8.31 -31.69
C PRO A 19 13.11 -8.91 -33.02
N GLU A 20 12.72 -8.33 -34.16
CA GLU A 20 13.16 -8.73 -35.49
C GLU A 20 14.65 -8.51 -35.69
N THR A 21 15.17 -7.38 -35.19
CA THR A 21 16.60 -7.05 -35.25
C THR A 21 17.42 -8.05 -34.46
N LEU A 22 16.94 -8.50 -33.29
CA LEU A 22 17.61 -9.53 -32.50
C LEU A 22 17.60 -10.89 -33.20
N ARG A 23 16.50 -11.24 -33.88
CA ARG A 23 16.37 -12.51 -34.62
C ARG A 23 17.27 -12.58 -35.86
N SER A 24 17.57 -11.44 -36.49
CA SER A 24 18.43 -11.36 -37.67
C SER A 24 19.88 -10.95 -37.36
N MET A 25 20.22 -10.75 -36.08
CA MET A 25 21.53 -10.31 -35.65
C MET A 25 22.59 -11.36 -35.95
N THR A 26 23.65 -10.96 -36.65
CA THR A 26 24.78 -11.84 -36.97
C THR A 26 26.05 -11.32 -36.31
N PHE A 27 26.91 -12.25 -35.89
CA PHE A 27 28.18 -11.93 -35.24
C PHE A 27 29.34 -12.45 -36.08
N PRO A 28 30.43 -11.68 -36.23
CA PRO A 28 31.63 -12.17 -36.88
C PRO A 28 32.26 -13.29 -36.04
N ARG A 29 32.89 -14.26 -36.72
CA ARG A 29 33.65 -15.32 -36.03
C ARG A 29 34.82 -14.72 -35.25
N ALA A 30 35.09 -15.31 -34.08
CA ALA A 30 36.21 -14.89 -33.27
C ALA A 30 37.54 -15.03 -34.03
N PRO A 31 38.48 -14.08 -33.87
CA PRO A 31 39.80 -14.18 -34.48
C PRO A 31 40.54 -15.41 -33.95
N LEU A 32 41.38 -16.02 -34.80
CA LEU A 32 42.03 -17.33 -34.56
C LEU A 32 42.81 -17.42 -33.23
N THR A 33 43.24 -16.28 -32.69
CA THR A 33 43.99 -16.16 -31.43
C THR A 33 43.11 -16.16 -30.17
N ARG A 34 41.77 -16.12 -30.29
CA ARG A 34 40.84 -16.11 -29.15
C ARG A 34 39.69 -17.10 -29.37
N ARG A 35 39.29 -17.80 -28.30
CA ARG A 35 38.04 -18.57 -28.28
C ARG A 35 36.84 -17.60 -28.23
N GLY A 36 35.87 -17.82 -29.11
CA GLY A 36 34.59 -17.10 -29.10
C GLY A 36 33.55 -17.74 -28.19
N TYR A 37 32.37 -17.13 -28.13
CA TYR A 37 31.20 -17.71 -27.46
C TYR A 37 30.65 -18.93 -28.23
N HIS A 38 29.95 -19.81 -27.51
CA HIS A 38 29.28 -20.96 -28.12
C HIS A 38 28.08 -20.50 -28.95
N GLU A 39 28.06 -20.87 -30.22
CA GLU A 39 27.10 -20.39 -31.20
C GLU A 39 25.65 -20.67 -30.79
N GLU A 40 25.32 -21.91 -30.43
CA GLU A 40 23.96 -22.26 -29.98
C GLU A 40 23.52 -21.49 -28.75
N ALA A 41 24.42 -21.24 -27.79
CA ALA A 41 24.08 -20.54 -26.55
C ALA A 41 23.78 -19.06 -26.82
N VAL A 42 24.47 -18.45 -27.79
CA VAL A 42 24.19 -17.09 -28.24
C VAL A 42 22.85 -17.04 -28.97
N HIS A 43 22.56 -18.00 -29.86
CA HIS A 43 21.28 -18.06 -30.56
C HIS A 43 20.09 -18.25 -29.61
N ASP A 44 20.24 -19.11 -28.60
CA ASP A 44 19.20 -19.32 -27.58
C ASP A 44 18.97 -18.05 -26.74
N ALA A 45 20.06 -17.37 -26.34
CA ALA A 45 19.97 -16.10 -25.63
C ALA A 45 19.26 -15.02 -26.46
N LEU A 46 19.61 -14.88 -27.75
CA LEU A 46 18.96 -13.93 -28.65
C LEU A 46 17.47 -14.24 -28.84
N ARG A 47 17.12 -15.52 -28.96
CA ARG A 47 15.72 -15.96 -29.06
C ARG A 47 14.94 -15.58 -27.81
N HIS A 48 15.48 -15.88 -26.62
CA HIS A 48 14.86 -15.52 -25.35
C HIS A 48 14.72 -13.99 -25.19
N CYS A 49 15.77 -13.22 -25.52
CA CYS A 49 15.71 -11.77 -25.51
C CYS A 49 14.66 -11.22 -26.47
N SER A 50 14.52 -11.79 -27.67
CA SER A 50 13.51 -11.37 -28.64
C SER A 50 12.08 -11.60 -28.13
N GLN A 51 11.84 -12.73 -27.46
CA GLN A 51 10.54 -13.06 -26.86
C GLN A 51 10.22 -12.12 -25.70
N ALA A 52 11.18 -11.88 -24.81
CA ALA A 52 11.02 -10.96 -23.69
C ALA A 52 10.75 -9.53 -24.17
N LEU A 53 11.45 -9.08 -25.21
CA LEU A 53 11.24 -7.76 -25.79
C LEU A 53 9.86 -7.62 -26.44
N THR A 54 9.38 -8.66 -27.15
CA THR A 54 8.00 -8.68 -27.67
C THR A 54 6.98 -8.53 -26.54
N ALA A 55 7.10 -9.30 -25.45
CA ALA A 55 6.18 -9.20 -24.32
C ALA A 55 6.20 -7.80 -23.65
N LEU A 56 7.37 -7.19 -23.52
CA LEU A 56 7.50 -5.83 -22.98
C LEU A 56 6.86 -4.78 -23.90
N MET A 57 6.99 -4.94 -25.21
CA MET A 57 6.38 -4.02 -26.17
C MET A 57 4.85 -4.12 -26.14
N GLU A 58 4.30 -5.34 -26.12
CA GLU A 58 2.86 -5.58 -26.01
C GLU A 58 2.28 -4.97 -24.73
N GLU A 59 2.95 -5.14 -23.59
CA GLU A 59 2.53 -4.53 -22.33
C GLU A 59 2.67 -3.00 -22.38
N ASN A 60 3.71 -2.45 -23.02
CA ASN A 60 3.84 -1.00 -23.18
C ASN A 60 2.70 -0.41 -24.01
N ASP A 61 2.32 -1.08 -25.10
CA ASP A 61 1.23 -0.65 -25.97
C ASP A 61 -0.12 -0.74 -25.25
N ARG A 62 -0.34 -1.80 -24.47
CA ARG A 62 -1.49 -1.93 -23.58
C ARG A 62 -1.54 -0.78 -22.56
N LEU A 63 -0.45 -0.52 -21.84
CA LEU A 63 -0.37 0.55 -20.85
C LEU A 63 -0.62 1.93 -21.48
N ARG A 64 -0.08 2.19 -22.68
CA ARG A 64 -0.35 3.41 -23.43
C ARG A 64 -1.82 3.53 -23.81
N GLY A 65 -2.44 2.44 -24.26
CA GLY A 65 -3.86 2.38 -24.54
C GLY A 65 -4.69 2.70 -23.29
N ASP A 66 -4.33 2.14 -22.14
CA ASP A 66 -5.01 2.36 -20.86
C ASP A 66 -4.89 3.82 -20.41
N MET A 67 -3.69 4.40 -20.47
CA MET A 67 -3.45 5.81 -20.18
C MET A 67 -4.25 6.73 -21.11
N GLN A 68 -4.31 6.40 -22.40
CA GLN A 68 -5.08 7.18 -23.37
C GLN A 68 -6.58 7.11 -23.03
N ARG A 69 -7.12 5.93 -22.74
CA ARG A 69 -8.51 5.78 -22.29
C ARG A 69 -8.79 6.57 -21.01
N HIS A 70 -7.86 6.58 -20.05
CA HIS A 70 -8.00 7.38 -18.83
C HIS A 70 -7.99 8.89 -19.13
N ARG A 71 -7.09 9.36 -19.99
CA ARG A 71 -7.06 10.77 -20.43
C ARG A 71 -8.36 11.16 -21.12
N ASP A 72 -8.87 10.31 -22.00
CA ASP A 72 -10.11 10.55 -22.72
C ASP A 72 -11.32 10.53 -21.77
N TRP A 73 -11.34 9.64 -20.78
CA TRP A 73 -12.35 9.64 -19.72
C TRP A 73 -12.30 10.91 -18.87
N ILE A 74 -11.11 11.38 -18.47
CA ILE A 74 -10.96 12.64 -17.72
C ILE A 74 -11.48 13.82 -18.55
N ARG A 75 -11.13 13.89 -19.84
CA ARG A 75 -11.61 14.93 -20.75
C ARG A 75 -13.13 14.87 -20.93
N ALA A 76 -13.69 13.69 -21.17
CA ALA A 76 -15.12 13.51 -21.41
C ALA A 76 -15.99 13.82 -20.17
N ASN A 77 -15.44 13.65 -18.97
CA ASN A 77 -16.14 13.94 -17.72
C ASN A 77 -15.85 15.34 -17.17
N ASN A 78 -15.13 16.20 -17.91
CA ASN A 78 -14.71 17.54 -17.46
C ASN A 78 -13.99 17.54 -16.10
N ILE A 79 -13.34 16.43 -15.71
CA ILE A 79 -12.63 16.29 -14.42
C ILE A 79 -11.21 16.94 -14.50
N GLY A 80 -10.89 17.64 -15.60
CA GLY A 80 -9.51 18.01 -15.90
C GLY A 80 -9.28 19.29 -16.71
N ASP A 81 -10.16 20.28 -16.67
CA ASP A 81 -9.78 21.63 -17.13
C ASP A 81 -8.96 22.36 -16.05
N GLY A 82 -7.75 21.84 -15.86
CA GLY A 82 -6.62 22.46 -15.16
C GLY A 82 -5.38 22.59 -16.07
N SER A 83 -5.56 22.44 -17.39
CA SER A 83 -4.48 22.64 -18.37
C SER A 83 -4.29 24.12 -18.72
N GLY A 84 -4.05 24.93 -17.70
CA GLY A 84 -3.52 26.29 -17.82
C GLY A 84 -2.65 26.57 -16.60
N PRO A 85 -1.47 27.21 -16.73
CA PRO A 85 -0.58 27.49 -15.62
C PRO A 85 -1.10 28.71 -14.83
N THR A 86 -2.26 28.59 -14.22
CA THR A 86 -2.81 29.58 -13.30
C THR A 86 -3.44 28.83 -12.14
N GLY A 87 -2.78 28.85 -10.99
CA GLY A 87 -3.18 28.16 -9.75
C GLY A 87 -4.45 28.71 -9.11
N VAL A 88 -5.52 28.89 -9.89
CA VAL A 88 -6.85 29.26 -9.41
C VAL A 88 -7.76 28.06 -9.65
N PRO A 89 -8.32 27.45 -8.59
CA PRO A 89 -9.30 26.38 -8.73
C PRO A 89 -10.50 26.87 -9.54
N THR A 90 -10.84 26.16 -10.61
CA THR A 90 -12.03 26.45 -11.42
C THR A 90 -13.30 26.33 -10.54
N VAL A 91 -14.32 27.14 -10.81
CA VAL A 91 -15.60 27.14 -10.05
C VAL A 91 -16.21 25.74 -9.98
N ASP A 92 -16.11 24.96 -11.06
CA ASP A 92 -16.59 23.58 -11.11
C ASP A 92 -15.82 22.64 -10.18
N ALA A 93 -14.50 22.84 -10.04
CA ALA A 93 -13.68 22.06 -9.10
C ALA A 93 -14.08 22.37 -7.64
N VAL A 94 -14.37 23.64 -7.34
CA VAL A 94 -14.87 24.05 -6.02
C VAL A 94 -16.25 23.47 -5.75
N LEU A 95 -17.15 23.47 -6.74
CA LEU A 95 -18.49 22.90 -6.62
C LEU A 95 -18.43 21.37 -6.44
N GLN A 96 -17.57 20.69 -7.19
CA GLN A 96 -17.35 19.24 -7.06
C GLN A 96 -16.75 18.91 -5.69
N GLN A 97 -15.77 19.68 -5.23
CA GLN A 97 -15.17 19.52 -3.91
C GLN A 97 -16.20 19.75 -2.80
N ALA A 98 -17.03 20.79 -2.91
CA ALA A 98 -18.10 21.06 -1.95
C ALA A 98 -19.10 19.89 -1.88
N ARG A 99 -19.50 19.33 -3.03
CA ARG A 99 -20.37 18.16 -3.09
C ARG A 99 -19.73 16.91 -2.48
N ALA A 100 -18.46 16.68 -2.77
CA ALA A 100 -17.71 15.56 -2.19
C ALA A 100 -17.57 15.69 -0.67
N GLN A 101 -17.27 16.90 -0.19
CA GLN A 101 -17.15 17.19 1.23
C GLN A 101 -18.48 17.01 1.96
N GLN A 102 -19.58 17.53 1.41
CA GLN A 102 -20.92 17.33 1.96
C GLN A 102 -21.28 15.83 2.03
N SER A 103 -20.92 15.05 1.00
CA SER A 103 -21.14 13.60 1.00
C SER A 103 -20.30 12.88 2.06
N ALA A 104 -19.03 13.26 2.22
CA ALA A 104 -18.15 12.70 3.25
C ALA A 104 -18.64 13.05 4.67
N GLU A 105 -19.15 14.26 4.88
CA GLU A 105 -19.73 14.66 6.17
C GLU A 105 -20.98 13.84 6.51
N GLN A 106 -21.83 13.54 5.52
CA GLN A 106 -23.00 12.67 5.69
C GLN A 106 -22.60 11.24 6.09
N THR A 107 -21.59 10.65 5.43
CA THR A 107 -21.14 9.30 5.77
C THR A 107 -20.53 9.24 7.16
N VAL A 108 -19.74 10.24 7.54
CA VAL A 108 -19.17 10.35 8.89
C VAL A 108 -20.26 10.53 9.95
N SER A 109 -21.30 11.32 9.69
CA SER A 109 -22.44 11.47 10.61
C SER A 109 -23.17 10.13 10.80
N ALA A 110 -23.51 9.45 9.70
CA ALA A 110 -24.20 8.17 9.75
C ALA A 110 -23.38 7.10 10.50
N ALA A 111 -22.07 7.04 10.26
CA ALA A 111 -21.17 6.12 10.96
C ALA A 111 -21.11 6.42 12.48
N ARG A 112 -21.09 7.71 12.86
CA ARG A 112 -21.09 8.11 14.28
C ARG A 112 -22.40 7.73 14.98
N ASP A 113 -23.53 7.91 14.31
CA ASP A 113 -24.83 7.53 14.88
C ASP A 113 -24.96 6.02 15.02
N GLN A 114 -24.48 5.26 14.02
CA GLN A 114 -24.42 3.81 14.10
C GLN A 114 -23.54 3.34 15.26
N ALA A 115 -22.35 3.92 15.43
CA ALA A 115 -21.44 3.58 16.52
C ALA A 115 -22.08 3.87 17.90
N ARG A 116 -22.77 5.01 18.05
CA ARG A 116 -23.51 5.33 19.28
C ARG A 116 -24.61 4.31 19.57
N ASN A 117 -25.33 3.85 18.55
CA ASN A 117 -26.34 2.82 18.69
C ASN A 117 -25.73 1.48 19.11
N MET A 118 -24.60 1.08 18.51
CA MET A 118 -23.90 -0.15 18.91
C MET A 118 -23.43 -0.10 20.37
N VAL A 119 -22.87 1.02 20.83
CA VAL A 119 -22.44 1.19 22.23
C VAL A 119 -23.63 1.08 23.19
N ARG A 120 -24.77 1.68 22.85
CA ARG A 120 -26.00 1.56 23.66
C ARG A 120 -26.51 0.12 23.71
N ALA A 121 -26.54 -0.56 22.57
CA ALA A 121 -26.95 -1.97 22.49
C ALA A 121 -26.02 -2.89 23.30
N ALA A 122 -24.70 -2.70 23.19
CA ALA A 122 -23.71 -3.48 23.93
C ALA A 122 -23.85 -3.29 25.45
N ARG A 123 -24.13 -2.05 25.91
CA ARG A 123 -24.40 -1.78 27.34
C ARG A 123 -25.67 -2.48 27.82
N ALA A 124 -26.77 -2.37 27.08
CA ALA A 124 -28.01 -3.05 27.42
C ALA A 124 -27.83 -4.58 27.48
N GLN A 125 -27.04 -5.16 26.57
CA GLN A 125 -26.70 -6.59 26.60
C GLN A 125 -25.84 -6.97 27.81
N ALA A 126 -24.84 -6.15 28.16
CA ALA A 126 -24.01 -6.40 29.33
C ALA A 126 -24.83 -6.35 30.63
N GLU A 127 -25.74 -5.39 30.76
CA GLU A 127 -26.66 -5.28 31.90
C GLU A 127 -27.59 -6.49 31.98
N ALA A 128 -28.15 -6.94 30.84
CA ALA A 128 -29.00 -8.13 30.78
C ALA A 128 -28.25 -9.40 31.23
N ILE A 129 -26.99 -9.56 30.82
CA ILE A 129 -26.15 -10.70 31.24
C ILE A 129 -25.89 -10.65 32.76
N LEU A 130 -25.59 -9.48 33.31
CA LEU A 130 -25.38 -9.33 34.76
C LEU A 130 -26.65 -9.64 35.55
N GLN A 131 -27.82 -9.21 35.05
CA GLN A 131 -29.09 -9.44 35.71
C GLN A 131 -29.51 -10.92 35.68
N GLN A 132 -29.28 -11.61 34.55
CA GLN A 132 -29.46 -13.07 34.48
C GLN A 132 -28.59 -13.80 35.50
N ARG A 133 -27.31 -13.42 35.64
CA ARG A 133 -26.42 -14.03 36.65
C ARG A 133 -26.88 -13.76 38.08
N TRP A 134 -27.42 -12.58 38.37
CA TRP A 134 -27.98 -12.27 39.70
C TRP A 134 -29.22 -13.11 40.01
N GLU A 135 -30.09 -13.34 39.03
CA GLU A 135 -31.26 -14.21 39.18
C GLU A 135 -30.87 -15.68 39.39
N GLU A 136 -29.87 -16.18 38.66
CA GLU A 136 -29.33 -17.53 38.83
C GLU A 136 -28.71 -17.73 40.23
N GLN A 137 -27.93 -16.75 40.73
CA GLN A 137 -27.35 -16.79 42.08
C GLN A 137 -28.38 -16.61 43.20
N ALA A 138 -29.46 -15.87 42.98
CA ALA A 138 -30.55 -15.75 43.94
C ALA A 138 -31.36 -17.06 44.05
N GLY A 139 -31.38 -17.88 42.99
CA GLY A 139 -32.03 -19.20 42.97
C GLY A 139 -31.14 -20.35 43.46
N GLN A 140 -29.82 -20.20 43.43
CA GLN A 140 -28.84 -21.20 43.90
C GLN A 140 -28.13 -20.69 45.16
N GLY A 141 -28.66 -21.06 46.33
CA GLY A 141 -28.07 -20.70 47.62
C GLY A 141 -26.61 -21.13 47.76
N ALA A 142 -25.73 -20.12 47.78
CA ALA A 142 -24.60 -19.91 48.69
C ALA A 142 -23.87 -21.16 49.24
N ASP A 143 -22.94 -21.74 48.47
CA ASP A 143 -21.74 -22.40 49.05
C ASP A 143 -20.65 -22.70 47.98
N GLY A 144 -21.02 -23.04 46.73
CA GLY A 144 -20.05 -23.48 45.71
C GLY A 144 -19.39 -22.37 44.87
N ASP A 145 -20.17 -21.37 44.47
CA ASP A 145 -19.72 -20.35 43.50
C ASP A 145 -18.74 -19.33 44.09
N GLN A 146 -18.79 -19.09 45.42
CA GLN A 146 -17.88 -18.16 46.07
C GLN A 146 -16.44 -18.69 46.06
N GLU A 147 -16.22 -19.98 46.33
CA GLU A 147 -14.89 -20.56 46.27
C GLU A 147 -14.34 -20.60 44.83
N GLU A 148 -15.19 -20.91 43.86
CA GLU A 148 -14.77 -20.98 42.45
C GLU A 148 -14.45 -19.59 41.90
N THR A 149 -15.23 -18.56 42.27
CA THR A 149 -14.93 -17.17 41.92
C THR A 149 -13.67 -16.64 42.62
N GLU A 150 -13.43 -16.99 43.89
CA GLU A 150 -12.18 -16.65 44.59
C GLU A 150 -10.95 -17.32 43.95
N ARG A 151 -11.08 -18.58 43.51
CA ARG A 151 -10.02 -19.29 42.78
C ARG A 151 -9.76 -18.63 41.42
N LEU A 152 -10.80 -18.23 40.69
CA LEU A 152 -10.67 -17.56 39.40
C LEU A 152 -10.02 -16.17 39.53
N ILE A 153 -10.40 -15.40 40.55
CA ILE A 153 -9.82 -14.07 40.82
C ILE A 153 -8.33 -14.21 41.17
N THR A 154 -7.99 -15.20 41.99
CA THR A 154 -6.60 -15.50 42.36
C THR A 154 -5.78 -15.90 41.12
N TYR A 155 -6.35 -16.74 40.25
CA TYR A 155 -5.71 -17.18 39.01
C TYR A 155 -5.48 -16.02 38.03
N LEU A 156 -6.47 -15.13 37.86
CA LEU A 156 -6.34 -13.94 37.01
C LEU A 156 -5.27 -12.97 37.55
N ARG A 157 -5.18 -12.80 38.87
CA ARG A 157 -4.15 -11.96 39.49
C ARG A 157 -2.74 -12.52 39.27
N GLN A 158 -2.58 -13.83 39.42
CA GLN A 158 -1.32 -14.53 39.18
C GLN A 158 -0.89 -14.44 37.70
N ILE A 159 -1.83 -14.56 36.75
CA ILE A 159 -1.54 -14.37 35.33
C ILE A 159 -1.11 -12.93 35.07
N ALA A 160 -1.82 -11.94 35.60
CA ALA A 160 -1.47 -10.53 35.42
C ALA A 160 -0.07 -10.20 35.96
N GLU A 161 0.29 -10.70 37.14
CA GLU A 161 1.65 -10.57 37.70
C GLU A 161 2.70 -11.24 36.80
N SER A 162 2.42 -12.44 36.29
CA SER A 162 3.36 -13.13 35.38
C SER A 162 3.56 -12.38 34.06
N LEU A 163 2.53 -11.75 33.52
CA LEU A 163 2.59 -10.96 32.30
C LEU A 163 3.34 -9.64 32.51
N ILE A 164 3.17 -8.99 33.66
CA ILE A 164 3.91 -7.77 34.02
C ILE A 164 5.41 -8.07 34.15
N VAL A 165 5.77 -9.15 34.87
CA VAL A 165 7.18 -9.58 35.00
C VAL A 165 7.78 -9.94 33.63
N THR A 166 7.01 -10.59 32.77
CA THR A 166 7.45 -10.93 31.41
C THR A 166 7.65 -9.67 30.56
N ALA A 167 6.75 -8.69 30.65
CA ALA A 167 6.87 -7.42 29.93
C ALA A 167 8.11 -6.62 30.36
N ASP A 168 8.39 -6.57 31.67
CA ASP A 168 9.57 -5.89 32.22
C ASP A 168 10.89 -6.53 31.72
N GLN A 169 10.94 -7.86 31.63
CA GLN A 169 12.08 -8.60 31.08
C GLN A 169 12.36 -8.30 29.59
N TYR A 170 11.32 -8.00 28.80
CA TYR A 170 11.50 -7.58 27.40
C TYR A 170 11.94 -6.12 27.27
N ASP A 171 11.54 -5.26 28.19
CA ASP A 171 11.97 -3.85 28.21
C ASP A 171 13.45 -3.73 28.61
N THR A 172 13.92 -4.55 29.56
CA THR A 172 15.35 -4.59 29.94
C THR A 172 16.26 -5.19 28.86
N LYS A 173 15.71 -5.95 27.91
CA LYS A 173 16.45 -6.62 26.84
C LYS A 173 16.49 -5.84 25.51
N ARG A 174 16.01 -4.60 25.43
CA ARG A 174 16.23 -3.74 24.25
C ARG A 174 17.69 -3.28 24.20
N PRO A 175 18.56 -3.79 23.30
CA PRO A 175 19.84 -3.14 23.04
C PRO A 175 19.57 -1.77 22.42
N ALA A 176 20.27 -0.76 22.93
CA ALA A 176 20.27 0.59 22.36
C ALA A 176 20.59 0.50 20.86
N THR A 177 19.60 0.77 20.02
CA THR A 177 19.80 0.98 18.58
C THR A 177 20.65 2.22 18.41
N SER A 178 21.91 2.00 18.03
CA SER A 178 22.86 3.01 17.59
C SER A 178 22.23 3.92 16.53
N ALA A 179 22.12 5.21 16.83
CA ALA A 179 21.80 6.24 15.84
C ALA A 179 22.93 6.34 14.79
N PRO A 180 22.63 6.54 13.50
CA PRO A 180 23.65 6.76 12.48
C PRO A 180 24.27 8.17 12.64
N SER A 181 25.58 8.23 12.84
CA SER A 181 26.39 9.45 12.79
C SER A 181 26.28 10.13 11.42
N ALA A 182 25.91 11.41 11.41
CA ALA A 182 26.08 12.29 10.26
C ALA A 182 27.58 12.57 10.03
N PRO A 183 28.09 12.53 8.78
CA PRO A 183 29.45 12.94 8.50
C PRO A 183 29.56 14.47 8.43
N HIS A 184 30.42 15.03 9.28
CA HIS A 184 31.07 16.32 9.04
C HIS A 184 32.06 16.17 7.88
N GLY A 185 31.89 16.98 6.84
CA GLY A 185 32.84 17.11 5.72
C GLY A 185 33.07 18.60 5.43
N VAL A 186 34.34 18.97 5.51
CA VAL A 186 34.98 20.29 5.30
C VAL A 186 34.71 20.86 3.91
#